data_AF-A0A834I844-F1
#
_entry.id   AF-A0A834I844-F1
#
_cell.length_a   1.000
_cell.length_b   1.000
_cell.length_c   1.000
_cell.angle_alpha   90.00
_cell.angle_beta   90.00
_cell.angle_gamma   90.00
#
_symmetry.space_group_name_H-M   'P 1'
#
loop_
_entity.id
_entity.type
_entity.pdbx_description
1 polymer ?
#
loop_
_entity_poly.entity_id
_entity_poly.type
_entity_poly.pdbx_seq_one_letter_code
_entity_poly.pdbx_strand_id
1 'polypeptide(L)' 'MFKTLPIVLALFLPYISCISDEMKELAAQLHNACVAETGATEDAITNARAGTFADDDNFKCYFKCLFDQMAIVGKTLNKL' A
#
# COMPACT_ATOMS: atom_id res chain seq x y z
N MET A 1 11.49 -37.47 -10.22
CA MET A 1 11.75 -36.03 -10.53
C MET A 1 10.69 -35.08 -9.96
N PHE A 2 9.46 -35.52 -9.67
CA PHE A 2 8.40 -34.67 -9.09
C PHE A 2 8.52 -34.42 -7.56
N LYS A 3 9.28 -35.24 -6.83
CA LYS A 3 9.47 -35.13 -5.36
C LYS A 3 10.37 -33.97 -4.92
N THR A 4 11.27 -33.51 -5.78
CA THR A 4 12.19 -32.39 -5.47
C THR A 4 11.56 -31.03 -5.76
N LEU A 5 10.51 -30.98 -6.58
CA LEU A 5 9.75 -29.77 -6.92
C LEU A 5 9.15 -29.06 -5.68
N PRO A 6 8.47 -29.74 -4.74
CA PRO A 6 7.97 -29.08 -3.53
C PRO A 6 9.08 -28.63 -2.57
N ILE A 7 10.23 -29.31 -2.56
CA ILE A 7 11.39 -28.95 -1.72
C ILE A 7 12.04 -27.66 -2.23
N VAL A 8 12.20 -27.54 -3.55
CA VAL A 8 12.70 -26.32 -4.18
C VAL A 8 11.74 -25.17 -3.92
N LEU A 9 10.43 -25.35 -4.12
CA LEU A 9 9.42 -24.32 -3.85
C LEU A 9 9.45 -23.87 -2.38
N ALA A 10 9.59 -24.78 -1.42
CA ALA A 10 9.70 -24.47 0.00
C ALA A 10 10.94 -23.62 0.36
N LEU A 11 12.06 -23.82 -0.33
CA LEU A 11 13.29 -23.06 -0.10
C LEU A 11 13.26 -21.66 -0.72
N PHE A 12 12.49 -21.46 -1.79
CA PHE A 12 12.33 -20.16 -2.46
C PHE A 12 11.21 -19.30 -1.85
N LEU A 13 10.19 -19.89 -1.22
CA LEU A 13 9.09 -19.18 -0.56
C LEU A 13 9.50 -18.07 0.44
N PRO A 14 10.48 -18.25 1.34
CA PRO A 14 10.84 -17.20 2.30
C PRO A 14 11.51 -15.97 1.67
N TYR A 15 11.97 -16.05 0.42
CA TYR A 15 12.56 -14.90 -0.28
C TYR A 15 11.53 -13.86 -0.71
N ILE A 16 10.25 -14.22 -0.80
CA ILE A 16 9.19 -13.37 -1.36
C ILE A 16 8.58 -12.43 -0.30
N SER A 17 8.67 -12.79 0.98
CA SER A 17 8.00 -12.08 2.08
C SER A 17 8.77 -10.85 2.62
N CYS A 18 9.83 -10.41 1.94
CA CYS A 18 10.77 -9.45 2.49
C CYS A 18 10.37 -7.99 2.19
N ILE A 19 9.37 -7.48 2.91
CA ILE A 19 9.33 -6.03 3.18
C ILE A 19 10.25 -5.78 4.39
N SER A 20 11.24 -4.91 4.23
CA SER A 20 12.14 -4.54 5.33
C SER A 20 11.42 -3.72 6.39
N ASP A 21 11.95 -3.69 7.61
CA ASP A 21 11.33 -2.93 8.69
C ASP A 21 11.33 -1.42 8.40
N GLU A 22 12.33 -0.91 7.66
CA GLU A 22 12.33 0.49 7.22
C GLU A 22 11.17 0.83 6.28
N MET A 23 10.76 -0.11 5.41
CA MET A 23 9.63 0.10 4.50
C MET A 23 8.30 0.06 5.25
N LYS A 24 8.20 -0.75 6.32
CA LYS A 24 7.01 -0.77 7.20
C LYS A 24 6.86 0.54 7.96
N GLU A 25 7.98 1.07 8.48
CA GLU A 25 7.97 2.35 9.20
C GLU A 25 7.56 3.50 8.27
N LEU A 26 8.14 3.56 7.06
CA LEU A 26 7.75 4.54 6.06
C LEU A 26 6.26 4.42 5.70
N ALA A 27 5.76 3.21 5.47
CA ALA A 27 4.35 2.98 5.18
C ALA A 27 3.43 3.48 6.31
N ALA A 28 3.82 3.26 7.57
CA ALA A 28 3.08 3.75 8.74
C ALA A 28 3.09 5.27 8.84
N GLN A 29 4.25 5.91 8.60
CA GLN A 29 4.37 7.37 8.59
C GLN A 29 3.48 8.01 7.51
N LEU A 30 3.52 7.47 6.28
CA LEU A 30 2.69 7.93 5.17
C LEU A 30 1.20 7.76 5.46
N HIS A 31 0.81 6.59 5.97
CA HIS A 31 -0.57 6.32 6.34
C HIS A 31 -1.07 7.31 7.40
N ASN A 32 -0.34 7.48 8.50
CA ASN A 32 -0.73 8.40 9.58
C ASN A 32 -0.86 9.84 9.09
N ALA A 33 0.09 10.31 8.27
CA ALA A 33 0.05 11.66 7.71
C ALA A 33 -1.17 11.84 6.78
N CYS A 34 -1.39 10.91 5.84
CA CYS A 34 -2.47 11.03 4.87
C CYS A 34 -3.86 10.83 5.49
N VAL A 35 -4.02 10.00 6.53
CA VAL A 35 -5.27 9.92 7.31
C VAL A 35 -5.54 11.23 8.03
N ALA A 36 -4.52 11.80 8.69
CA ALA A 36 -4.67 13.08 9.39
C ALA A 36 -4.99 14.25 8.44
N GLU A 37 -4.43 14.25 7.23
CA GLU A 37 -4.68 15.29 6.23
C GLU A 37 -6.08 15.20 5.59
N THR A 38 -6.54 13.98 5.30
CA THR A 38 -7.74 13.76 4.47
C THR A 38 -8.98 13.39 5.27
N GLY A 39 -8.82 12.87 6.49
CA GLY A 39 -9.94 12.35 7.28
C GLY A 39 -10.53 11.05 6.75
N ALA A 40 -9.82 10.32 5.90
CA ALA A 40 -10.25 9.00 5.44
C ALA A 40 -10.44 8.03 6.62
N THR A 41 -11.48 7.20 6.56
CA THR A 41 -11.77 6.25 7.63
C THR A 41 -10.93 4.99 7.50
N GLU A 42 -10.51 4.44 8.65
CA GLU A 42 -9.76 3.18 8.69
C GLU A 42 -10.52 2.02 8.05
N ASP A 43 -11.85 2.02 8.14
CA ASP A 43 -12.69 1.02 7.51
C ASP A 43 -12.59 1.07 5.98
N ALA A 44 -12.63 2.27 5.38
CA ALA A 44 -12.46 2.42 3.93
C ALA A 44 -11.07 1.95 3.48
N ILE A 45 -10.02 2.30 4.23
CA ILE A 45 -8.63 1.91 3.95
C ILE A 45 -8.43 0.40 4.08
N THR A 46 -9.01 -0.22 5.11
CA THR A 46 -8.89 -1.66 5.35
C THR A 46 -9.66 -2.47 4.31
N ASN A 47 -10.88 -2.05 3.98
CA ASN A 47 -11.69 -2.69 2.94
C ASN A 47 -11.02 -2.62 1.56
N ALA A 48 -10.28 -1.54 1.28
CA ALA A 48 -9.51 -1.40 0.06
C ALA A 48 -8.47 -2.52 -0.12
N ARG A 49 -7.84 -2.97 0.98
CA ARG A 49 -6.88 -4.09 0.96
C ARG A 49 -7.56 -5.41 0.58
N ALA A 50 -8.85 -5.54 0.86
CA ALA A 50 -9.68 -6.67 0.45
C ALA A 50 -10.29 -6.48 -0.96
N GLY A 51 -9.94 -5.40 -1.68
CA GLY A 51 -10.43 -5.10 -3.02
C GLY A 51 -11.78 -4.38 -3.07
N THR A 52 -12.30 -3.95 -1.91
CA THR A 52 -13.53 -3.15 -1.84
C THR A 52 -13.17 -1.68 -1.64
N PHE A 53 -13.39 -0.88 -2.67
CA PHE A 53 -13.07 0.55 -2.66
C PHE A 53 -14.32 1.36 -2.33
N ALA A 54 -14.25 2.17 -1.27
CA ALA A 54 -15.32 3.09 -0.95
C ALA A 54 -15.38 4.21 -2.00
N ASP A 55 -16.59 4.59 -2.42
CA ASP A 55 -16.79 5.78 -3.25
C ASP A 55 -16.94 7.01 -2.35
N ASP A 56 -15.85 7.37 -1.69
CA ASP A 56 -15.76 8.46 -0.72
C ASP A 56 -14.62 9.41 -1.11
N ASP A 57 -14.85 10.71 -1.02
CA ASP A 57 -13.90 11.71 -1.50
C ASP A 57 -12.67 11.81 -0.61
N ASN A 58 -12.81 11.64 0.71
CA ASN A 58 -11.68 11.62 1.64
C ASN A 58 -10.78 10.41 1.36
N PHE A 59 -11.37 9.26 1.07
CA PHE A 59 -10.65 8.05 0.70
C PHE A 59 -9.90 8.18 -0.65
N LYS A 60 -10.51 8.82 -1.66
CA LYS A 60 -9.81 9.15 -2.91
C LYS A 60 -8.64 10.11 -2.68
N CYS A 61 -8.86 11.14 -1.86
CA CYS A 61 -7.82 12.09 -1.45
C CYS A 61 -6.69 11.38 -0.68
N TYR A 62 -6.99 10.38 0.14
CA TYR A 62 -5.98 9.58 0.85
C TYR A 62 -5.03 8.87 -0.13
N PHE A 63 -5.55 8.21 -1.17
CA PHE A 63 -4.69 7.60 -2.19
C PHE A 63 -3.86 8.63 -2.95
N LYS A 64 -4.46 9.77 -3.28
CA LYS A 64 -3.73 10.87 -3.90
C LYS A 64 -2.56 11.32 -3.01
N CYS A 65 -2.81 11.54 -1.72
CA CYS A 65 -1.78 11.93 -0.76
C CYS A 65 -0.64 10.91 -0.73
N LEU A 66 -0.95 9.60 -0.62
CA LEU A 66 0.05 8.55 -0.64
C LEU A 66 0.93 8.61 -1.90
N PHE A 67 0.33 8.76 -3.07
CA PHE A 67 1.07 8.80 -4.34
C PHE A 67 1.89 10.07 -4.52
N ASP A 68 1.40 11.21 -4.02
CA ASP A 68 2.14 12.47 -4.01
C ASP A 68 3.37 12.37 -3.09
N GLN A 69 3.21 11.81 -1.88
CA GLN A 69 4.30 11.65 -0.91
C GLN A 69 5.37 10.66 -1.39
N MET A 70 4.97 9.59 -2.10
CA MET A 70 5.89 8.65 -2.72
C MET A 70 6.48 9.17 -4.05
N ALA A 71 6.10 10.37 -4.49
CA ALA A 71 6.48 10.98 -5.76
C ALA A 71 6.22 10.07 -6.99
N ILE A 72 5.26 9.15 -6.87
CA ILE A 72 4.83 8.24 -7.95
C ILE A 72 4.04 9.03 -8.99
N VAL A 73 3.28 10.02 -8.52
CA VAL A 73 2.53 10.93 -9.38
C VAL A 73 3.27 12.26 -9.39
N GLY A 74 3.64 12.75 -10.57
CA GLY A 74 4.23 14.08 -10.69
C GLY A 74 3.23 15.15 -10.25
N LYS A 75 3.71 16.20 -9.56
CA LYS A 75 2.91 17.39 -9.15
C LYS A 75 2.04 17.99 -10.28
N THR A 76 2.31 17.65 -11.54
CA THR A 76 1.57 18.03 -12.75
C THR A 76 0.12 17.51 -12.81
N LEU A 77 -0.25 16.48 -12.04
CA LEU A 77 -1.63 15.94 -12.05
C LEU A 77 -2.62 16.79 -11.23
N ASN A 78 -2.16 17.81 -10.50
CA ASN A 78 -3.02 18.81 -9.84
C ASN A 78 -3.33 20.02 -10.77
N LYS A 79 -3.14 19.85 -12.09
CA LYS A 79 -3.37 20.88 -13.12
C LYS A 79 -4.17 20.38 -14.34
N LEU A 80 -4.73 19.17 -14.27
CA LEU A 80 -5.62 18.60 -15.29
C LEU A 80 -7.04 18.51 -14.75
#